data_AF-A0A6G2DH13-F1
#
_entry.id   AF-A0A6G2DH13-F1
#
_cell.length_a   1.000
_cell.length_b   1.000
_cell.length_c   1.000
_cell.angle_alpha   90.00
_cell.angle_beta   90.00
_cell.angle_gamma   90.00
#
_symmetry.space_group_name_H-M   'P 1'
#
loop_
_entity.id
_entity.type
_entity.pdbx_description
1 polymer ?
#
loop_
_entity_poly.entity_id
_entity_poly.type
_entity_poly.pdbx_seq_one_letter_code
_entity_poly.pdbx_strand_id
1 'polypeptide(L)' 'MEQLHFITKLLDIKDTNIQIIDVVNRDSHKEIIAKLDYDAPSCPECGNQLKKYDF' A
#
# COMPACT_ATOMS: atom_id res chain seq x y z
N MET A 1 -9.49 12.05 5.84
CA MET A 1 -8.20 11.71 6.50
C MET A 1 -8.32 10.57 7.50
N GLU A 2 -9.40 10.45 8.28
CA GLU A 2 -9.53 9.37 9.30
C GLU A 2 -9.61 7.95 8.73
N GLN A 3 -10.25 7.74 7.57
CA GLN A 3 -10.28 6.42 6.92
C GLN A 3 -8.89 5.92 6.49
N LEU A 4 -8.01 6.83 6.05
CA LEU A 4 -6.63 6.48 5.68
C LEU A 4 -5.79 6.12 6.90
N HIS A 5 -5.98 6.83 8.00
CA HIS A 5 -5.34 6.51 9.29
C HIS A 5 -5.85 5.15 9.82
N PHE A 6 -7.13 4.86 9.66
CA PHE A 6 -7.69 3.55 10.02
C PHE A 6 -7.10 2.42 9.17
N ILE A 7 -6.96 2.62 7.86
CA ILE A 7 -6.40 1.63 6.93
C ILE A 7 -4.92 1.37 7.19
N THR A 8 -4.10 2.42 7.36
CA THR A 8 -2.66 2.27 7.68
C THR A 8 -2.45 1.52 8.99
N LYS A 9 -3.31 1.76 9.99
CA LYS A 9 -3.31 1.03 11.26
C LYS A 9 -3.80 -0.41 11.12
N LEU A 10 -4.80 -0.67 10.28
CA LEU A 10 -5.33 -2.02 10.02
C LEU A 10 -4.29 -2.90 9.31
N LEU A 11 -3.55 -2.31 8.37
CA LEU A 11 -2.49 -2.99 7.60
C LEU A 11 -1.13 -3.00 8.32
N ASP A 12 -1.04 -2.50 9.55
CA ASP A 12 0.21 -2.32 10.31
C ASP A 12 1.36 -1.73 9.47
N ILE A 13 1.02 -0.80 8.56
CA ILE A 13 2.01 -0.12 7.72
C ILE A 13 2.79 0.84 8.61
N LYS A 14 3.96 0.38 9.07
CA LYS A 14 4.91 1.15 9.90
C LYS A 14 5.78 2.11 9.10
N ASP A 15 5.74 2.00 7.78
CA ASP A 15 6.61 2.77 6.91
C ASP A 15 5.97 4.12 6.59
N THR A 16 6.48 5.17 7.23
CA THR A 16 6.05 6.57 7.06
C THR A 16 6.27 7.13 5.66
N ASN A 17 7.04 6.41 4.84
CA ASN A 17 7.36 6.75 3.46
C ASN A 17 6.26 6.33 2.47
N ILE A 18 5.26 5.56 2.93
CA ILE A 18 4.13 5.11 2.12
C ILE A 18 3.01 6.14 2.21
N GLN A 19 2.77 6.87 1.13
CA GLN A 19 1.66 7.81 1.01
C GLN A 19 0.50 7.17 0.26
N ILE A 20 -0.65 7.02 0.92
CA ILE A 20 -1.87 6.56 0.24
C ILE A 20 -2.40 7.69 -0.63
N ILE A 21 -2.51 7.41 -1.93
CA ILE A 21 -3.01 8.35 -2.93
C ILE A 21 -4.52 8.19 -3.05
N ASP A 22 -5.02 6.96 -3.09
CA ASP A 22 -6.44 6.69 -3.30
C ASP A 22 -6.88 5.37 -2.68
N VAL A 23 -8.20 5.27 -2.42
CA VAL A 23 -8.86 4.07 -1.92
C VAL A 23 -10.13 3.83 -2.73
N VAL A 24 -10.10 2.79 -3.56
CA VAL A 24 -11.24 2.36 -4.35
C VAL A 24 -12.01 1.30 -3.58
N ASN A 25 -13.27 1.57 -3.26
CA ASN A 25 -14.16 0.56 -2.69
C ASN A 25 -14.74 -0.28 -3.83
N ARG A 26 -14.42 -1.58 -3.86
CA ARG A 26 -15.12 -2.59 -4.64
C ARG A 26 -16.22 -3.20 -3.80
N ASP A 27 -17.14 -3.91 -4.44
CA ASP A 27 -18.23 -4.60 -3.73
C ASP A 27 -17.72 -5.68 -2.74
N SER A 28 -16.58 -6.32 -3.04
CA SER A 28 -16.03 -7.43 -2.24
C SER A 28 -14.78 -7.09 -1.44
N HIS A 29 -14.10 -5.99 -1.75
CA HIS A 29 -12.84 -5.61 -1.11
C HIS A 29 -12.55 -4.13 -1.33
N LYS A 30 -11.48 -3.62 -0.70
CA LYS A 30 -10.98 -2.26 -0.96
C LYS A 30 -9.62 -2.37 -1.61
N GLU A 31 -9.43 -1.64 -2.69
CA GLU A 31 -8.12 -1.46 -3.33
C GLU A 31 -7.52 -0.16 -2.79
N ILE A 32 -6.26 -0.21 -2.37
CA ILE A 32 -5.54 0.95 -1.83
C ILE A 32 -4.37 1.21 -2.75
N ILE A 33 -4.34 2.40 -3.34
CA ILE A 33 -3.28 2.86 -4.22
C ILE A 33 -2.37 3.74 -3.39
N ALA A 34 -1.12 3.32 -3.22
CA ALA A 34 -0.12 4.05 -2.46
C ALA A 34 1.16 4.24 -3.28
N LYS A 35 1.88 5.32 -2.97
CA LYS A 35 3.19 5.63 -3.53
C LYS A 35 4.23 5.64 -2.42
N LEU A 36 5.37 5.07 -2.72
CA LEU A 36 6.57 5.16 -1.91
C LEU A 36 7.30 6.47 -2.26
N ASP A 37 7.76 7.20 -1.26
CA ASP A 37 8.61 8.38 -1.48
C ASP A 37 10.09 8.01 -1.77
N TYR A 38 10.42 6.72 -1.70
CA TYR A 38 11.72 6.16 -2.06
C TYR A 38 11.62 5.26 -3.29
N ASP A 39 12.71 5.19 -4.06
CA ASP A 39 12.84 4.24 -5.14
C ASP A 39 12.75 2.82 -4.60
N ALA A 40 11.88 2.02 -5.22
CA ALA A 40 11.73 0.63 -4.85
C ALA A 40 13.11 -0.07 -4.93
N PRO A 41 13.53 -0.80 -3.88
CA PRO A 41 14.79 -1.52 -3.93
C PRO A 41 14.77 -2.46 -5.14
N SER A 42 15.89 -2.50 -5.87
CA SER A 42 16.01 -3.38 -7.03
C SER A 42 15.71 -4.81 -6.58
N CYS A 43 14.58 -5.35 -7.05
CA CYS A 43 14.20 -6.71 -6.79
C CYS A 43 14.39 -7.51 -8.08
N PRO A 44 15.60 -8.07 -8.30
CA PRO A 44 15.90 -8.81 -9.52
C PRO A 44 14.98 -10.02 -9.73
N GLU A 45 14.41 -10.56 -8.65
CA GLU A 45 13.46 -11.69 -8.71
C GLU A 45 11.99 -11.25 -8.83
N CYS A 46 11.65 -9.99 -8.55
CA CYS A 46 10.25 -9.55 -8.54
C CYS A 46 9.69 -9.28 -9.94
N GLY A 47 10.52 -9.14 -10.99
CA GLY A 47 10.04 -9.05 -12.37
C GLY A 47 8.96 -7.97 -12.62
N ASN A 48 9.01 -6.84 -11.91
CA ASN A 48 7.98 -5.78 -11.88
C ASN A 48 6.64 -6.14 -11.19
N GLN A 49 6.54 -7.26 -10.48
CA GLN A 49 5.34 -7.59 -9.71
C GLN A 49 5.22 -6.71 -8.47
N LEU A 50 4.04 -6.13 -8.31
CA LEU A 50 3.59 -5.48 -7.08
C LEU A 50 3.76 -6.45 -5.91
N LYS A 51 4.37 -5.98 -4.82
CA LYS A 51 4.59 -6.78 -3.62
C LYS A 51 3.24 -7.06 -2.97
N LYS A 52 2.78 -8.31 -3.02
CA LYS A 52 1.60 -8.75 -2.28
C LYS A 52 1.98 -8.88 -0.81
N TYR A 53 1.34 -8.08 0.03
CA TYR A 53 1.36 -8.31 1.48
C TYR A 53 0.16 -9.20 1.81
N ASP A 54 0.43 -10.41 2.27
CA ASP A 54 -0.59 -11.27 2.87
C ASP A 54 -0.80 -10.79 4.32
N PHE A 55 -1.95 -10.15 4.56
CA PHE A 55 -2.40 -9.70 5.88
C PHE A 55 -3.35 -10.73 6.49
#